data_AF-A0A7V5IDZ6-F1
#
_entry.id   AF-A0A7V5IDZ6-F1
#
_cell.length_a   1.000
_cell.length_b   1.000
_cell.length_c   1.000
_cell.angle_alpha   90.00
_cell.angle_beta   90.00
_cell.angle_gamma   90.00
#
_symmetry.space_group_name_H-M   'P 1'
#
loop_
_entity.id
_entity.type
_entity.pdbx_description
1 polymer ?
#
loop_
_entity_poly.entity_id
_entity_poly.type
_entity_poly.pdbx_seq_one_letter_code
_entity_poly.pdbx_strand_id
1 'polypeptide(L)'
;MNKVLIIIWGLAFIISFTWCLPLTKGSDKTLPAKKNELKQIQKKIEAKKAQIQKVEKTENQVAAELERIEKELYQKAQEVDLYQTQLRQKKEEIDRLNQAITQLKKDLSGEEKLFAERIKILYQLKRLSLAQLIFSSESFSGLIRRYGYLNRLVNHNLTTLSNYSQKLVQLQEEEATLKENERQLEMLTEQ
;
A
#
# COMPACT_ATOMS: atom_id res chain seq x y z
N MET A 1 19.44 -70.06 89.64
CA MET A 1 19.62 -70.28 88.19
C MET A 1 18.38 -70.99 87.62
N ASN A 2 17.18 -70.38 87.68
CA ASN A 2 15.89 -71.04 87.34
C ASN A 2 14.76 -70.03 87.02
N LYS A 3 14.99 -69.11 86.08
CA LYS A 3 13.92 -68.27 85.49
C LYS A 3 13.98 -68.16 83.96
N VAL A 4 15.14 -68.45 83.36
CA VAL A 4 15.34 -68.41 81.90
C VAL A 4 14.85 -69.69 81.21
N LEU A 5 14.86 -70.84 81.88
CA LEU A 5 14.43 -72.12 81.28
C LEU A 5 12.90 -72.26 81.08
N ILE A 6 12.08 -71.55 81.87
CA ILE A 6 10.61 -71.60 81.76
C ILE A 6 10.10 -70.76 80.58
N ILE A 7 10.82 -69.69 80.24
CA ILE A 7 10.45 -68.79 79.13
C ILE A 7 10.76 -69.47 77.78
N ILE A 8 11.82 -70.29 77.71
CA ILE A 8 12.21 -71.00 76.48
C ILE A 8 11.23 -72.14 76.14
N TRP A 9 10.64 -72.80 77.15
CA TRP A 9 9.60 -73.83 76.91
C TRP A 9 8.20 -73.23 76.64
N GLY A 10 7.91 -72.00 77.11
CA GLY A 10 6.66 -71.29 76.83
C GLY A 10 6.58 -70.70 75.40
N LEU A 11 7.72 -70.41 74.77
CA LEU A 11 7.79 -69.89 73.39
C LEU A 11 7.78 -70.99 72.31
N ALA A 12 8.00 -72.25 72.67
CA ALA A 12 8.04 -73.38 71.73
C ALA A 12 6.69 -74.08 71.50
N PHE A 13 5.64 -73.76 72.27
CA PHE A 13 4.34 -74.47 72.17
C PHE A 13 3.29 -73.75 71.30
N ILE A 14 3.52 -72.50 70.89
CA ILE A 14 2.56 -71.74 70.06
C ILE A 14 2.80 -71.94 68.55
N ILE A 15 3.94 -72.53 68.15
CA ILE A 15 4.28 -72.76 66.73
C ILE A 15 3.68 -74.08 66.18
N SER A 16 3.04 -74.92 67.01
CA SER A 16 2.54 -76.24 66.59
C SER A 16 1.01 -76.37 66.44
N PHE A 17 0.21 -75.32 66.64
CA PHE A 17 -1.27 -75.46 66.64
C PHE A 17 -2.01 -74.46 65.74
N THR A 18 -1.52 -74.25 64.51
CA THR A 18 -2.36 -73.61 63.48
C THR A 18 -2.10 -74.17 62.09
N TRP A 19 -2.10 -75.51 61.99
CA TRP A 19 -2.43 -76.24 60.77
C TRP A 19 -3.88 -76.74 60.89
N CYS A 20 -4.82 -75.82 61.05
CA CYS A 20 -6.22 -76.05 60.75
C CYS A 20 -6.96 -74.70 60.77
N LEU A 21 -6.78 -73.92 59.71
CA LEU A 21 -7.82 -72.96 59.34
C LEU A 21 -8.49 -73.48 58.07
N PRO A 22 -9.81 -73.70 58.07
CA PRO A 22 -10.52 -73.98 56.85
C PRO A 22 -10.35 -72.77 55.93
N LEU A 23 -9.94 -73.05 54.69
CA LEU A 23 -10.05 -72.14 53.55
C LEU A 23 -11.53 -71.72 53.40
N THR A 24 -11.95 -70.71 54.16
CA THR A 24 -13.20 -70.02 53.90
C THR A 24 -12.99 -69.25 52.62
N LYS A 25 -13.62 -69.75 51.55
CA LYS A 25 -13.79 -69.13 50.24
C LYS A 25 -14.56 -67.81 50.44
N GLY A 26 -13.87 -66.79 50.94
CA GLY A 26 -14.37 -65.43 51.04
C GLY A 26 -14.55 -64.91 49.62
N SER A 27 -15.81 -64.72 49.23
CA SER A 27 -16.18 -64.21 47.91
C SER A 27 -15.46 -62.88 47.66
N ASP A 28 -14.50 -62.95 46.74
CA ASP A 28 -13.63 -61.88 46.26
C ASP A 28 -14.44 -60.83 45.47
N LYS A 29 -15.35 -60.12 46.14
CA LYS A 29 -16.17 -59.05 45.54
C LYS A 29 -15.40 -57.73 45.39
N THR A 30 -14.23 -57.61 46.02
CA THR A 30 -13.38 -56.41 46.04
C THR A 30 -12.39 -56.34 44.87
N LEU A 31 -11.79 -57.46 44.42
CA LEU A 31 -10.97 -57.49 43.20
C LEU A 31 -11.73 -57.07 41.93
N PRO A 32 -12.91 -57.62 41.60
CA PRO A 32 -13.63 -57.25 40.39
C PRO A 32 -14.10 -55.79 40.41
N ALA A 33 -14.46 -55.25 41.59
CA ALA A 33 -14.79 -53.84 41.76
C ALA A 33 -13.57 -52.93 41.48
N LYS A 34 -12.41 -53.23 42.08
CA LYS A 34 -11.16 -52.50 41.81
C LYS A 34 -10.72 -52.61 40.36
N LYS A 35 -10.90 -53.77 39.72
CA LYS A 35 -10.58 -53.99 38.30
C LYS A 35 -11.48 -53.16 37.38
N ASN A 36 -12.75 -52.99 37.72
CA ASN A 36 -13.67 -52.11 37.00
C ASN A 36 -13.33 -50.63 37.19
N GLU A 37 -12.95 -50.22 38.40
CA GLU A 37 -12.53 -48.86 38.70
C GLU A 37 -11.25 -48.48 37.92
N LEU A 38 -10.25 -49.38 37.88
CA LEU A 38 -9.06 -49.25 37.04
C LEU A 38 -9.42 -49.08 35.55
N LYS A 39 -10.33 -49.90 35.03
CA LYS A 39 -10.81 -49.76 33.64
C LYS A 39 -11.49 -48.41 33.38
N GLN A 40 -12.27 -47.91 34.34
CA GLN A 40 -12.92 -46.60 34.21
C GLN A 40 -11.91 -45.45 34.24
N ILE A 41 -10.90 -45.52 35.13
CA ILE A 41 -9.80 -44.55 35.19
C ILE A 41 -9.01 -44.58 33.88
N GLN A 42 -8.68 -45.76 33.36
CA GLN A 42 -7.99 -45.90 32.07
C GLN A 42 -8.79 -45.24 30.93
N LYS A 43 -10.10 -45.48 30.87
CA LYS A 43 -10.98 -44.83 29.87
C LYS A 43 -11.00 -43.31 30.03
N LYS A 44 -11.03 -42.79 31.26
CA LYS A 44 -10.95 -41.35 31.53
C LYS A 44 -9.61 -40.75 31.08
N ILE A 45 -8.50 -41.45 31.31
CA ILE A 45 -7.17 -41.03 30.86
C ILE A 45 -7.13 -40.96 29.33
N GLU A 46 -7.59 -41.99 28.64
CA GLU A 46 -7.58 -42.02 27.17
C GLU A 46 -8.51 -40.94 26.59
N ALA A 47 -9.68 -40.71 27.18
CA ALA A 47 -10.57 -39.61 26.79
C ALA A 47 -9.92 -38.24 26.99
N LYS A 48 -9.19 -38.04 28.09
CA LYS A 48 -8.46 -36.79 28.37
C LYS A 48 -7.28 -36.58 27.42
N LYS A 49 -6.53 -37.63 27.08
CA LYS A 49 -5.47 -37.57 26.06
C LYS A 49 -6.02 -37.19 24.69
N ALA A 50 -7.13 -37.80 24.27
CA ALA A 50 -7.79 -37.45 23.01
C ALA A 50 -8.29 -35.99 23.02
N GLN A 51 -8.78 -35.50 24.16
CA GLN A 51 -9.17 -34.10 24.33
C GLN A 51 -7.95 -33.17 24.20
N ILE A 52 -6.82 -33.49 24.82
CA ILE A 52 -5.56 -32.72 24.71
C ILE A 52 -5.09 -32.67 23.26
N GLN A 53 -5.00 -33.82 22.58
CA GLN A 53 -4.60 -33.86 21.17
C GLN A 53 -5.52 -33.03 20.26
N LYS A 54 -6.82 -33.03 20.54
CA LYS A 54 -7.77 -32.19 19.80
C LYS A 54 -7.49 -30.70 20.04
N VAL A 55 -7.24 -30.30 21.28
CA VAL A 55 -6.89 -28.91 21.64
C VAL A 55 -5.57 -28.51 20.99
N GLU A 56 -4.52 -29.31 21.10
CA GLU A 56 -3.21 -29.05 20.46
C GLU A 56 -3.35 -28.89 18.93
N LYS A 57 -4.17 -29.73 18.29
CA LYS A 57 -4.44 -29.59 16.85
C LYS A 57 -5.13 -28.28 16.54
N THR A 58 -6.12 -27.88 17.34
CA THR A 58 -6.81 -26.59 17.17
C THR A 58 -5.87 -25.42 17.44
N GLU A 59 -5.03 -25.47 18.47
CA GLU A 59 -4.03 -24.44 18.75
C GLU A 59 -3.05 -24.27 17.58
N ASN A 60 -2.53 -25.36 17.03
CA ASN A 60 -1.65 -25.33 15.86
C ASN A 60 -2.36 -24.74 14.61
N GLN A 61 -3.64 -25.06 14.41
CA GLN A 61 -4.43 -24.48 13.32
C GLN A 61 -4.63 -22.97 13.50
N VAL A 62 -4.96 -22.52 14.71
CA VAL A 62 -5.14 -21.10 15.02
C VAL A 62 -3.82 -20.35 14.88
N ALA A 63 -2.70 -20.91 15.33
CA ALA A 63 -1.38 -20.31 15.18
C ALA A 63 -0.99 -20.15 13.70
N ALA A 64 -1.25 -21.16 12.87
CA ALA A 64 -1.00 -21.09 11.43
C ALA A 64 -1.90 -20.05 10.74
N GLU A 65 -3.16 -19.92 11.15
CA GLU A 65 -4.07 -18.90 10.64
C GLU A 65 -3.62 -17.49 11.05
N LEU A 66 -3.15 -17.32 12.30
CA LEU A 66 -2.60 -16.06 12.78
C LEU A 66 -1.36 -15.64 11.97
N GLU A 67 -0.42 -16.55 11.73
CA GLU A 67 0.77 -16.28 10.92
C GLU A 67 0.40 -15.87 9.48
N ARG A 68 -0.63 -16.50 8.90
CA ARG A 68 -1.15 -16.12 7.58
C ARG A 68 -1.74 -14.70 7.61
N ILE A 69 -2.56 -14.38 8.62
CA ILE A 69 -3.17 -13.05 8.77
C ILE A 69 -2.09 -11.98 8.99
N GLU A 70 -1.05 -12.25 9.79
CA GLU A 70 0.06 -11.33 10.01
C GLU A 70 0.81 -11.03 8.70
N LYS A 71 1.06 -12.05 7.87
CA LYS A 71 1.67 -11.90 6.55
C LYS A 71 0.78 -11.07 5.61
N GLU A 72 -0.52 -11.36 5.56
CA GLU A 72 -1.48 -10.61 4.76
C GLU A 72 -1.57 -9.15 5.22
N LEU A 73 -1.59 -8.91 6.53
CA LEU A 73 -1.61 -7.57 7.11
C LEU A 73 -0.34 -6.78 6.76
N TYR A 74 0.83 -7.41 6.84
CA TYR A 74 2.09 -6.79 6.46
C TYR A 74 2.11 -6.41 4.98
N GLN A 75 1.67 -7.31 4.10
CA GLN A 75 1.56 -7.04 2.66
C GLN A 75 0.60 -5.88 2.39
N LYS A 76 -0.58 -5.87 3.02
CA LYS A 76 -1.55 -4.78 2.88
C LYS A 76 -1.03 -3.44 3.40
N ALA A 77 -0.28 -3.44 4.51
CA ALA A 77 0.36 -2.22 5.00
C ALA A 77 1.38 -1.65 4.00
N GLN A 78 2.16 -2.52 3.33
CA GLN A 78 3.08 -2.09 2.27
C GLN A 78 2.34 -1.56 1.04
N GLU A 79 1.25 -2.20 0.63
CA GLU A 79 0.40 -1.71 -0.47
C GLU A 79 -0.16 -0.31 -0.16
N VAL A 80 -0.66 -0.09 1.06
CA VAL A 80 -1.16 1.22 1.50
C VAL A 80 -0.07 2.30 1.44
N ASP A 81 1.14 2.02 1.92
CA ASP A 81 2.25 2.99 1.88
C ASP A 81 2.65 3.35 0.44
N LEU A 82 2.67 2.35 -0.45
CA LEU A 82 2.92 2.54 -1.87
C LEU A 82 1.84 3.46 -2.50
N TYR A 83 0.56 3.18 -2.27
CA TYR A 83 -0.54 3.98 -2.80
C TYR A 83 -0.53 5.41 -2.24
N GLN A 84 -0.24 5.60 -0.95
CA GLN A 84 -0.10 6.94 -0.36
C GLN A 84 1.03 7.73 -1.02
N THR A 85 2.15 7.08 -1.31
CA THR A 85 3.28 7.71 -2.01
C THR A 85 2.90 8.09 -3.44
N GLN A 86 2.25 7.20 -4.19
CA GLN A 86 1.77 7.49 -5.54
C GLN A 86 0.77 8.65 -5.57
N LEU A 87 -0.16 8.67 -4.62
CA LEU A 87 -1.17 9.73 -4.48
C LEU A 87 -0.54 11.08 -4.19
N ARG A 88 0.47 11.13 -3.31
CA ARG A 88 1.24 12.36 -3.04
C ARG A 88 1.94 12.85 -4.31
N GLN A 89 2.65 11.98 -5.01
CA GLN A 89 3.37 12.34 -6.23
C GLN A 89 2.43 12.85 -7.33
N LYS A 90 1.27 12.22 -7.51
CA LYS A 90 0.28 12.65 -8.51
C LYS A 90 -0.33 14.00 -8.17
N LYS A 91 -0.62 14.28 -6.89
CA LYS A 91 -1.09 15.61 -6.45
C LYS A 91 -0.04 16.68 -6.72
N GLU A 92 1.22 16.43 -6.39
CA GLU A 92 2.31 17.36 -6.68
C GLU A 92 2.49 17.62 -8.20
N GLU A 93 2.29 16.59 -9.03
CA GLU A 93 2.33 16.71 -10.49
C GLU A 93 1.19 17.60 -11.01
N ILE A 94 -0.03 17.38 -10.52
CA ILE A 94 -1.22 18.20 -10.83
C ILE A 94 -0.99 19.66 -10.43
N ASP A 95 -0.46 19.92 -9.23
CA ASP A 95 -0.19 21.28 -8.77
C ASP A 95 0.84 21.99 -9.66
N ARG A 96 1.91 21.29 -10.07
CA ARG A 96 2.90 21.85 -11.01
C ARG A 96 2.30 22.15 -12.39
N LEU A 97 1.49 21.24 -12.93
CA LEU A 97 0.80 21.43 -14.21
C LEU A 97 -0.15 22.63 -14.16
N ASN A 98 -0.94 22.76 -13.09
CA ASN A 98 -1.83 23.90 -12.90
C ASN A 98 -1.08 25.24 -12.87
N GLN A 99 0.08 25.28 -12.21
CA GLN A 99 0.94 26.47 -12.20
C GLN A 99 1.50 26.79 -13.59
N ALA A 100 1.98 25.77 -14.32
CA ALA A 100 2.49 25.93 -15.68
C ALA A 100 1.40 26.45 -16.64
N ILE A 101 0.22 25.84 -16.62
CA ILE A 101 -0.96 26.26 -17.39
C ILE A 101 -1.34 27.71 -17.06
N THR A 102 -1.36 28.08 -15.77
CA THR A 102 -1.68 29.45 -15.35
C THR A 102 -0.68 30.46 -15.90
N GLN A 103 0.62 30.14 -15.86
CA GLN A 103 1.66 30.99 -16.41
C GLN A 103 1.58 31.09 -17.94
N LEU A 104 1.36 29.97 -18.65
CA LEU A 104 1.16 29.96 -20.10
C LEU A 104 -0.04 30.81 -20.52
N LYS A 105 -1.18 30.69 -19.83
CA LYS A 105 -2.37 31.51 -20.09
C LYS A 105 -2.10 33.01 -19.90
N LYS A 106 -1.34 33.37 -18.86
CA LYS A 106 -0.94 34.76 -18.61
C LYS A 106 -0.04 35.30 -19.73
N ASP A 107 0.96 34.51 -20.14
CA ASP A 107 1.88 34.89 -21.22
C ASP A 107 1.13 35.05 -22.55
N LEU A 108 0.25 34.10 -22.88
CA LEU A 108 -0.58 34.14 -24.09
C LEU A 108 -1.50 35.37 -24.10
N SER A 109 -2.15 35.71 -22.98
CA SER A 109 -3.01 36.89 -22.89
C SER A 109 -2.23 38.21 -23.08
N GLY A 110 -0.99 38.25 -22.59
CA GLY A 110 -0.09 39.38 -22.83
C GLY A 110 0.30 39.50 -24.30
N GLU A 111 0.68 38.39 -24.92
CA GLU A 111 1.05 38.33 -26.33
C GLU A 111 -0.12 38.66 -27.27
N GLU A 112 -1.33 38.19 -26.96
CA GLU A 112 -2.55 38.46 -27.74
C GLU A 112 -2.84 39.96 -27.87
N LYS A 113 -2.74 40.71 -26.77
CA LYS A 113 -2.93 42.17 -26.78
C LYS A 113 -1.91 42.89 -27.65
N LEU A 114 -0.64 42.48 -27.55
CA LEU A 114 0.44 43.03 -28.37
C LEU A 114 0.24 42.71 -29.85
N PHE A 115 -0.21 41.49 -30.17
CA PHE A 115 -0.53 41.11 -31.54
C PHE A 115 -1.71 41.90 -32.11
N ALA A 116 -2.79 42.08 -31.34
CA ALA A 116 -3.94 42.88 -31.76
C ALA A 116 -3.54 44.33 -32.11
N GLU A 117 -2.69 44.95 -31.29
CA GLU A 117 -2.16 46.29 -31.54
C GLU A 117 -1.28 46.32 -32.79
N ARG A 118 -0.37 45.34 -32.97
CA ARG A 118 0.48 45.23 -34.15
C ARG A 118 -0.32 45.06 -35.44
N ILE A 119 -1.36 44.21 -35.42
CA ILE A 119 -2.26 44.01 -36.58
C ILE A 119 -2.98 45.31 -36.93
N LYS A 120 -3.45 46.06 -35.93
CA LYS A 120 -4.09 47.37 -36.14
C LYS A 120 -3.13 48.36 -36.82
N ILE A 121 -1.87 48.43 -36.36
CA ILE A 121 -0.84 49.29 -36.96
C ILE A 121 -0.55 48.84 -38.41
N LEU A 122 -0.38 47.55 -38.68
CA LEU A 122 -0.17 47.02 -40.03
C LEU A 122 -1.33 47.36 -40.96
N TYR A 123 -2.57 47.29 -40.48
CA TYR A 123 -3.75 47.68 -41.24
C TYR A 123 -3.78 49.18 -41.56
N GLN A 124 -3.41 50.03 -40.60
CA GLN A 124 -3.26 51.47 -40.83
C GLN A 124 -2.16 51.80 -41.84
N LEU A 125 -1.02 51.10 -41.77
CA LEU A 125 0.09 51.26 -42.71
C LEU A 125 -0.26 50.82 -44.14
N LYS A 126 -1.08 49.77 -44.31
CA LYS A 126 -1.60 49.36 -45.62
C LYS A 126 -2.40 50.49 -46.28
N ARG A 127 -3.17 51.26 -45.50
CA ARG A 127 -3.95 52.42 -45.99
C ARG A 127 -3.05 53.58 -46.45
N LEU A 128 -1.83 53.69 -45.94
CA LEU A 128 -0.86 54.75 -46.29
C LEU A 128 0.11 54.35 -47.41
N SER A 129 -0.11 53.21 -48.07
CA SER A 129 0.79 52.62 -49.09
C SER A 129 2.23 52.41 -48.58
N LEU A 130 2.55 51.19 -48.18
CA LEU A 130 3.91 50.77 -47.79
C LEU A 130 4.97 51.13 -48.85
N ALA A 131 4.60 51.12 -50.13
CA ALA A 131 5.45 51.58 -51.21
C ALA A 131 5.78 53.08 -51.05
N GLN A 132 4.78 53.94 -50.83
CA GLN A 132 5.02 55.38 -50.61
C GLN A 132 5.90 55.64 -49.37
N LEU A 133 5.75 54.85 -48.30
CA LEU A 133 6.60 54.98 -47.11
C LEU A 133 8.07 54.62 -47.40
N ILE A 134 8.33 53.57 -48.17
CA ILE A 134 9.68 53.14 -48.54
C ILE A 134 10.29 54.12 -49.55
N PHE A 135 9.51 54.60 -50.53
CA PHE A 135 9.94 55.52 -51.60
C PHE A 135 9.99 57.00 -51.18
N SER A 136 9.47 57.38 -50.00
CA SER A 136 9.55 58.75 -49.48
C SER A 136 10.95 59.18 -48.99
N SER A 137 11.97 58.32 -49.09
CA SER A 137 13.33 58.69 -48.70
C SER A 137 14.04 59.50 -49.79
N GLU A 138 14.63 60.63 -49.41
CA GLU A 138 15.37 61.51 -50.32
C GLU A 138 16.68 60.90 -50.88
N SER A 139 17.12 59.74 -50.38
CA SER A 139 18.36 59.07 -50.84
C SER A 139 18.23 57.55 -50.96
N PHE A 140 18.94 56.97 -51.92
CA PHE A 140 19.00 55.51 -52.17
C PHE A 140 19.50 54.72 -50.94
N SER A 141 20.47 55.28 -50.20
CA SER A 141 20.96 54.69 -48.95
C SER A 141 19.88 54.65 -47.86
N GLY A 142 19.00 55.65 -47.81
CA GLY A 142 17.83 55.68 -46.92
C GLY A 142 16.81 54.58 -47.24
N LEU A 143 16.59 54.31 -48.52
CA LEU A 143 15.69 53.26 -49.01
C LEU A 143 16.17 51.86 -48.56
N ILE A 144 17.45 51.54 -48.76
CA ILE A 144 18.04 50.25 -48.36
C ILE A 144 17.90 50.03 -46.84
N ARG A 145 18.17 51.07 -46.02
CA ARG A 145 18.02 50.97 -44.56
C ARG A 145 16.57 50.69 -44.16
N ARG A 146 15.61 51.42 -44.73
CA ARG A 146 14.17 51.25 -44.45
C ARG A 146 13.68 49.85 -44.83
N TYR A 147 14.08 49.34 -45.99
CA TYR A 147 13.80 47.96 -46.41
C TYR A 147 14.37 46.94 -45.42
N GLY A 148 15.63 47.11 -44.99
CA GLY A 148 16.27 46.24 -44.00
C GLY A 148 15.59 46.26 -42.63
N TYR A 149 15.09 47.41 -42.17
CA TYR A 149 14.29 47.49 -40.94
C TYR A 149 12.95 46.77 -41.08
N LEU A 150 12.24 46.98 -42.19
CA LEU A 150 10.96 46.33 -42.45
C LEU A 150 11.10 44.81 -42.51
N ASN A 151 12.12 44.31 -43.18
CA ASN A 151 12.38 42.88 -43.27
C ASN A 151 12.67 42.26 -41.89
N ARG A 152 13.49 42.92 -41.06
CA ARG A 152 13.75 42.48 -39.67
C ARG A 152 12.48 42.48 -38.82
N LEU A 153 11.64 43.50 -38.96
CA LEU A 153 10.37 43.59 -38.24
C LEU A 153 9.41 42.47 -38.64
N VAL A 154 9.26 42.20 -39.93
CA VAL A 154 8.42 41.11 -40.45
C VAL A 154 8.92 39.75 -39.96
N ASN A 155 10.23 39.49 -40.09
CA ASN A 155 10.82 38.25 -39.62
C ASN A 155 10.63 38.04 -38.11
N HIS A 156 10.87 39.09 -37.31
CA HIS A 156 10.62 39.02 -35.87
C HIS A 156 9.15 38.69 -35.56
N ASN A 157 8.20 39.34 -36.23
CA ASN A 157 6.77 39.08 -36.03
C ASN A 157 6.37 37.65 -36.42
N LEU A 158 6.92 37.11 -37.52
CA LEU A 158 6.69 35.72 -37.92
C LEU A 158 7.22 34.74 -36.88
N THR A 159 8.41 34.99 -36.33
CA THR A 159 8.96 34.19 -35.23
C THR A 159 8.09 34.29 -33.97
N THR A 160 7.64 35.48 -33.58
CA THR A 160 6.74 35.64 -32.43
C THR A 160 5.43 34.88 -32.65
N LEU A 161 4.85 34.92 -33.86
CA LEU A 161 3.60 34.21 -34.17
C LEU A 161 3.77 32.70 -34.11
N SER A 162 4.91 32.20 -34.61
CA SER A 162 5.28 30.79 -34.48
C SER A 162 5.38 30.38 -33.01
N ASN A 163 6.06 31.16 -32.18
CA ASN A 163 6.20 30.87 -30.74
C ASN A 163 4.84 30.90 -30.03
N TYR A 164 3.97 31.86 -30.36
CA TYR A 164 2.61 31.93 -29.83
C TYR A 164 1.80 30.67 -30.19
N SER A 165 1.87 30.23 -31.45
CA SER A 165 1.23 29.00 -31.89
C SER A 165 1.76 27.77 -31.15
N GLN A 166 3.07 27.70 -30.91
CA GLN A 166 3.67 26.61 -30.14
C GLN A 166 3.20 26.60 -28.69
N LYS A 167 3.11 27.78 -28.04
CA LYS A 167 2.57 27.92 -26.69
C LYS A 167 1.10 27.49 -26.58
N LEU A 168 0.29 27.73 -27.61
CA LEU A 168 -1.09 27.24 -27.65
C LEU A 168 -1.16 25.71 -27.72
N VAL A 169 -0.31 25.08 -28.54
CA VAL A 169 -0.21 23.62 -28.61
C VAL A 169 0.24 23.05 -27.27
N GLN A 170 1.29 23.62 -26.68
CA GLN A 170 1.78 23.22 -25.37
C GLN A 170 0.69 23.33 -24.30
N LEU A 171 -0.07 24.43 -24.28
CA LEU A 171 -1.18 24.61 -23.35
C LEU A 171 -2.23 23.49 -23.50
N GLN A 172 -2.58 23.14 -24.74
CA GLN A 172 -3.54 22.06 -25.00
C GLN A 172 -3.02 20.69 -24.54
N GLU A 173 -1.74 20.41 -24.74
CA GLU A 173 -1.09 19.18 -24.28
C GLU A 173 -1.03 19.11 -22.75
N GLU A 174 -0.71 20.21 -22.07
CA GLU A 174 -0.68 20.30 -20.61
C GLU A 174 -2.08 20.14 -20.02
N GLU A 175 -3.12 20.76 -20.60
CA GLU A 175 -4.51 20.61 -20.17
C GLU A 175 -5.02 19.17 -20.37
N ALA A 176 -4.64 18.50 -21.46
CA ALA A 176 -4.98 17.10 -21.69
C ALA A 176 -4.28 16.18 -20.67
N THR A 177 -3.00 16.45 -20.38
CA THR A 177 -2.22 15.70 -19.38
C THR A 177 -2.78 15.89 -17.97
N LEU A 178 -3.16 17.12 -17.62
CA LEU A 178 -3.81 17.44 -16.35
C LEU A 178 -5.08 16.60 -16.17
N LYS A 179 -5.96 16.58 -17.19
CA LYS A 179 -7.21 15.82 -17.14
C LYS A 179 -6.99 14.33 -16.96
N GLU A 180 -5.99 13.76 -17.63
CA GLU A 180 -5.64 12.35 -17.44
C GLU A 180 -5.07 12.09 -16.04
N ASN A 181 -4.24 12.99 -15.52
CA ASN A 181 -3.70 12.88 -14.16
C ASN A 181 -4.80 12.99 -13.09
N GLU A 182 -5.78 13.87 -13.27
CA GLU A 182 -6.96 13.97 -12.39
C GLU A 182 -7.77 12.66 -12.40
N ARG A 183 -8.00 12.09 -13.59
CA ARG A 183 -8.68 10.78 -13.73
C ARG A 183 -7.91 9.64 -13.05
N GLN A 184 -6.58 9.63 -13.18
CA GLN A 184 -5.72 8.65 -12.51
C GLN A 184 -5.76 8.82 -10.99
N LEU A 185 -5.78 10.05 -10.50
CA LEU A 185 -5.92 10.34 -9.09
C LEU A 185 -7.27 9.85 -8.54
N GLU A 186 -8.36 10.06 -9.26
CA GLU A 186 -9.70 9.55 -8.88
C GLU A 186 -9.69 8.02 -8.75
N MET A 187 -9.13 7.31 -9.74
CA MET A 187 -9.02 5.85 -9.69
C MET A 187 -8.17 5.36 -8.50
N LEU A 188 -7.10 6.09 -8.14
CA LEU A 188 -6.26 5.77 -6.98
C LEU A 188 -6.97 6.05 -5.64
N THR A 189 -7.94 6.97 -5.60
CA THR A 189 -8.73 7.26 -4.40
C THR A 189 -9.93 6.34 -4.19
N GLU A 190 -10.38 5.63 -5.22
CA GLU A 190 -11.50 4.69 -5.17
C GLU A 190 -11.09 3.24 -4.81
N GLN A 191 -9.79 2.93 -4.80
CA GLN A 191 -9.23 1.64 -4.36
C GLN A 191 -9.05 1.55 -2.85
#